data_AF-A0A6B0DU66-F1
#
_entry.id   AF-A0A6B0DU66-F1
#
_cell.length_a   1.000
_cell.length_b   1.000
_cell.length_c   1.000
_cell.angle_alpha   90.00
_cell.angle_beta   90.00
_cell.angle_gamma   90.00
#
_symmetry.space_group_name_H-M   'P 1'
#
loop_
_entity.id
_entity.type
_entity.pdbx_description
1 polymer ?
#
loop_
_entity_poly.entity_id
_entity_poly.type
_entity_poly.pdbx_seq_one_letter_code
_entity_poly.pdbx_strand_id
1 'polypeptide(L)'
;MDNNPLPAIKDKDAEEVSNLVNKLSNFYRHVLKQGTDYDIIPGTPKPTLLKPGAELLLRYFNLRAEIKSMQSIENTDPNNPYFQYNVTIAIYNSNGEKLGEGMGSANSRETKFAYRWVSEKNVPANLDKKILEKRVNKGEVLYKIPSSPSEIFSIANTIMKMAQKRALVSAVLMVTGASRIFTQDLEDYAENEIIQPPKTNEPEIKNNKNEAFEKADKIISDFIDVHDLKIGYTINWEVPELKIDYINDTKIFGDLERNLNRIGIEKVGIENGESIWRLKNGR
;
A
#
# COMPACT_ATOMS: atom_id res chain seq x y z
N MET A 1 -34.02 -7.57 31.42
CA MET A 1 -33.10 -7.14 30.36
C MET A 1 -33.89 -6.20 29.49
N ASP A 2 -33.61 -4.91 29.61
CA ASP A 2 -34.38 -3.86 28.93
C ASP A 2 -34.15 -3.96 27.42
N ASN A 3 -35.18 -4.39 26.70
CA ASN A 3 -35.28 -4.29 25.25
C ASN A 3 -35.63 -2.84 24.88
N ASN A 4 -34.71 -1.92 25.12
CA ASN A 4 -34.86 -0.57 24.57
C ASN A 4 -34.41 -0.63 23.10
N PRO A 5 -35.27 -0.29 22.11
CA PRO A 5 -34.86 -0.26 20.72
C PRO A 5 -33.69 0.71 20.56
N LEU A 6 -32.67 0.28 19.79
CA LEU A 6 -31.56 1.14 19.40
C LEU A 6 -32.13 2.46 18.86
N PRO A 7 -31.62 3.61 19.29
CA PRO A 7 -32.14 4.90 18.83
C PRO A 7 -32.08 4.96 17.30
N ALA A 8 -33.15 5.47 16.69
CA ALA A 8 -33.21 5.70 15.25
C ALA A 8 -32.01 6.57 14.84
N ILE A 9 -31.24 6.10 13.86
CA ILE A 9 -30.15 6.86 13.24
C ILE A 9 -30.77 8.14 12.69
N LYS A 10 -30.31 9.31 13.15
CA LYS A 10 -30.87 10.58 12.67
C LYS A 10 -30.33 10.83 11.27
N ASP A 11 -31.13 11.39 10.36
CA ASP A 11 -30.73 11.64 8.96
C ASP A 11 -29.41 12.44 8.83
N LYS A 12 -29.13 13.31 9.80
CA LYS A 12 -27.87 14.06 9.92
C LYS A 12 -26.64 13.16 10.03
N ASP A 13 -26.75 12.03 10.73
CA ASP A 13 -25.65 11.07 10.91
C ASP A 13 -25.36 10.33 9.58
N ALA A 14 -26.39 10.08 8.76
CA ALA A 14 -26.23 9.45 7.46
C ALA A 14 -25.56 10.37 6.44
N GLU A 15 -25.90 11.66 6.44
CA GLU A 15 -25.27 12.67 5.59
C GLU A 15 -23.79 12.88 5.97
N GLU A 16 -23.48 12.93 7.26
CA GLU A 16 -22.09 13.02 7.75
C GLU A 16 -21.25 11.81 7.33
N VAL A 17 -21.81 10.59 7.43
CA VAL A 17 -21.14 9.37 6.97
C VAL A 17 -20.94 9.37 5.44
N SER A 18 -21.95 9.80 4.68
CA SER A 18 -21.83 9.93 3.21
C SER A 18 -20.73 10.92 2.81
N ASN A 19 -20.66 12.07 3.47
CA ASN A 19 -19.63 13.06 3.27
C ASN A 19 -18.22 12.53 3.62
N LEU A 20 -18.08 11.77 4.70
CA LEU A 20 -16.82 11.10 5.07
C LEU A 20 -16.37 10.12 3.97
N VAL A 21 -17.28 9.30 3.47
CA VAL A 21 -17.00 8.31 2.42
C VAL A 21 -16.56 9.00 1.12
N ASN A 22 -17.22 10.10 0.75
CA ASN A 22 -16.87 10.88 -0.44
C ASN A 22 -15.48 11.53 -0.30
N LYS A 23 -15.19 12.13 0.86
CA LYS A 23 -13.86 12.70 1.16
C LYS A 23 -12.77 11.65 1.05
N LEU A 24 -12.97 10.49 1.67
CA LEU A 24 -12.01 9.40 1.63
C LEU A 24 -11.81 8.85 0.20
N SER A 25 -12.89 8.69 -0.57
CA SER A 25 -12.81 8.22 -1.96
C SER A 25 -12.07 9.21 -2.85
N ASN A 26 -12.32 10.52 -2.68
CA ASN A 26 -11.61 11.57 -3.41
C ASN A 26 -10.13 11.61 -3.02
N PHE A 27 -9.83 11.47 -1.73
CA PHE A 27 -8.45 11.43 -1.24
C PHE A 27 -7.68 10.25 -1.82
N TYR A 28 -8.28 9.07 -1.82
CA TYR A 28 -7.68 7.89 -2.44
C TYR A 28 -7.38 8.09 -3.93
N ARG A 29 -8.33 8.64 -4.70
CA ARG A 29 -8.20 8.79 -6.16
C ARG A 29 -7.24 9.90 -6.59
N HIS A 30 -7.17 11.01 -5.86
CA HIS A 30 -6.47 12.22 -6.32
C HIS A 30 -5.22 12.56 -5.52
N VAL A 31 -5.02 11.95 -4.35
CA VAL A 31 -3.88 12.27 -3.47
C VAL A 31 -2.93 11.09 -3.31
N LEU A 32 -3.47 9.89 -3.09
CA LEU A 32 -2.63 8.73 -2.81
C LEU A 32 -2.02 8.14 -4.09
N LYS A 33 -0.73 7.82 -4.03
CA LYS A 33 0.03 7.24 -5.13
C LYS A 33 0.33 5.77 -4.88
N GLN A 34 0.00 4.91 -5.85
CA GLN A 34 0.37 3.50 -5.81
C GLN A 34 1.91 3.34 -5.78
N GLY A 35 2.41 2.35 -5.04
CA GLY A 35 3.83 2.06 -4.86
C GLY A 35 4.53 2.96 -3.84
N THR A 36 3.86 4.00 -3.33
CA THR A 36 4.38 4.88 -2.27
C THR A 36 3.44 4.91 -1.07
N ASP A 37 2.17 5.23 -1.31
CA ASP A 37 1.17 5.44 -0.25
C ASP A 37 0.29 4.21 -0.01
N TYR A 38 0.08 3.41 -1.05
CA TYR A 38 -0.60 2.12 -1.00
C TYR A 38 -0.01 1.20 -2.07
N ASP A 39 -0.27 -0.10 -1.97
CA ASP A 39 0.07 -1.05 -3.03
C ASP A 39 -1.00 -2.13 -3.20
N ILE A 40 -0.95 -2.87 -4.31
CA ILE A 40 -1.83 -4.00 -4.59
C ILE A 40 -1.01 -5.28 -4.53
N ILE A 41 -1.38 -6.17 -3.62
CA ILE A 41 -0.69 -7.46 -3.50
C ILE A 41 -1.38 -8.45 -4.43
N PRO A 42 -0.63 -9.17 -5.29
CA PRO A 42 -1.19 -10.14 -6.20
C PRO A 42 -2.11 -11.15 -5.47
N GLY A 43 -3.33 -11.31 -5.99
CA GLY A 43 -4.32 -12.23 -5.43
C GLY A 43 -5.16 -11.68 -4.28
N THR A 44 -5.04 -10.40 -3.96
CA THR A 44 -5.82 -9.74 -2.90
C THR A 44 -6.90 -8.82 -3.48
N PRO A 45 -8.12 -8.77 -2.92
CA PRO A 45 -9.23 -8.01 -3.50
C PRO A 45 -9.19 -6.51 -3.20
N LYS A 46 -8.38 -6.08 -2.22
CA LYS A 46 -8.25 -4.68 -1.81
C LYS A 46 -6.77 -4.29 -1.76
N PRO A 47 -6.43 -3.05 -2.16
CA PRO A 47 -5.10 -2.52 -1.94
C PRO A 47 -4.74 -2.51 -0.46
N THR A 48 -3.46 -2.44 -0.15
CA THR A 48 -2.94 -2.32 1.20
C THR A 48 -2.41 -0.91 1.42
N LEU A 49 -2.78 -0.30 2.55
CA LEU A 49 -2.30 1.03 2.91
C LEU A 49 -0.85 0.93 3.42
N LEU A 50 0.05 1.72 2.82
CA LEU A 50 1.42 1.81 3.29
C LEU A 50 1.56 2.95 4.30
N LYS A 51 2.67 2.95 5.03
CA LYS A 51 2.95 3.96 6.06
C LYS A 51 2.81 5.41 5.54
N PRO A 52 3.37 5.78 4.37
CA PRO A 52 3.23 7.16 3.86
C PRO A 52 1.76 7.54 3.64
N GLY A 53 0.93 6.63 3.14
CA GLY A 53 -0.50 6.86 2.97
C GLY A 53 -1.25 7.03 4.30
N ALA A 54 -0.88 6.26 5.32
CA ALA A 54 -1.44 6.43 6.68
C ALA A 54 -1.08 7.79 7.28
N GLU A 55 0.17 8.26 7.10
CA GLU A 55 0.60 9.59 7.54
C GLU A 55 -0.12 10.73 6.78
N LEU A 56 -0.36 10.55 5.48
CA LEU A 56 -1.13 11.49 4.68
C LEU A 56 -2.60 11.55 5.12
N LEU A 57 -3.23 10.40 5.43
CA LEU A 57 -4.58 10.36 5.99
C LEU A 57 -4.68 11.11 7.32
N LEU A 58 -3.70 10.95 8.22
CA LEU A 58 -3.66 11.72 9.47
C LEU A 58 -3.66 13.23 9.20
N ARG A 59 -2.84 13.69 8.25
CA ARG A 59 -2.79 15.11 7.87
C ARG A 59 -4.11 15.58 7.27
N TYR A 60 -4.69 14.79 6.37
CA TYR A 60 -5.93 15.13 5.68
C TYR A 60 -7.12 15.28 6.63
N PHE A 61 -7.22 14.41 7.64
CA PHE A 61 -8.27 14.46 8.65
C PHE A 61 -7.92 15.33 9.87
N ASN A 62 -6.77 16.02 9.85
CA ASN A 62 -6.26 16.81 10.98
C ASN A 62 -6.21 16.01 12.30
N LEU A 63 -5.67 14.79 12.20
CA LEU A 63 -5.55 13.82 13.29
C LEU A 63 -4.10 13.70 13.76
N ARG A 64 -3.95 13.31 15.02
CA ARG A 64 -2.66 13.13 15.67
C ARG A 64 -2.55 11.72 16.23
N ALA A 65 -1.49 11.00 15.87
CA ALA A 65 -1.18 9.69 16.41
C ALA A 65 -0.16 9.80 17.56
N GLU A 66 -0.36 9.05 18.63
CA GLU A 66 0.59 8.88 19.72
C GLU A 66 0.79 7.41 20.06
N ILE A 67 2.01 7.03 20.42
CA ILE A 67 2.26 5.72 21.02
C ILE A 67 1.68 5.76 22.44
N LYS A 68 0.61 5.02 22.66
CA LYS A 68 -0.02 4.87 23.98
C LYS A 68 0.73 3.87 24.84
N SER A 69 1.16 2.76 24.25
CA SER A 69 1.95 1.75 24.95
C SER A 69 2.86 1.00 23.99
N MET A 70 4.00 0.57 24.53
CA MET A 70 4.92 -0.34 23.87
C MET A 70 5.38 -1.37 24.89
N GLN A 71 5.15 -2.64 24.58
CA GLN A 71 5.61 -3.79 25.36
C GLN A 71 6.65 -4.56 24.54
N SER A 72 7.68 -5.08 25.20
CA SER A 72 8.69 -5.91 24.56
C SER A 72 8.93 -7.21 25.30
N ILE A 73 9.30 -8.25 24.55
CA ILE A 73 9.87 -9.49 25.06
C ILE A 73 11.23 -9.64 24.35
N GLU A 74 12.30 -9.54 25.13
CA GLU A 74 13.67 -9.60 24.60
C GLU A 74 14.44 -10.71 25.30
N ASN A 75 14.95 -11.66 24.52
CA ASN A 75 15.98 -12.59 24.93
C ASN A 75 17.29 -12.18 24.25
N THR A 76 18.29 -11.85 25.05
CA THR A 76 19.60 -11.39 24.59
C THR A 76 20.68 -12.48 24.73
N ASP A 77 20.29 -13.74 24.91
CA ASP A 77 21.21 -14.88 24.81
C ASP A 77 21.93 -14.84 23.44
N PRO A 78 23.27 -14.77 23.42
CA PRO A 78 24.05 -14.74 22.18
C PRO A 78 23.78 -15.92 21.22
N ASN A 79 23.30 -17.04 21.74
CA ASN A 79 23.03 -18.25 20.96
C ASN A 79 21.55 -18.37 20.54
N ASN A 80 20.63 -17.70 21.23
CA ASN A 80 19.20 -17.84 21.00
C ASN A 80 18.44 -16.50 21.20
N PRO A 81 18.77 -15.47 20.41
CA PRO A 81 18.12 -14.17 20.55
C PRO A 81 16.66 -14.21 20.10
N TYR A 82 15.82 -13.48 20.82
CA TYR A 82 14.41 -13.31 20.48
C TYR A 82 13.99 -11.88 20.77
N PHE A 83 13.31 -11.25 19.81
CA PHE A 83 12.79 -9.90 19.96
C PHE A 83 11.34 -9.88 19.52
N GLN A 84 10.45 -9.41 20.38
CA GLN A 84 9.06 -9.15 20.07
C GLN A 84 8.67 -7.79 20.62
N TYR A 85 7.91 -7.04 19.81
CA TYR A 85 7.35 -5.75 20.20
C TYR A 85 5.84 -5.77 19.95
N ASN A 86 5.07 -5.28 20.91
CA ASN A 86 3.64 -5.01 20.77
C ASN A 86 3.44 -3.52 21.04
N VAL A 87 2.80 -2.82 20.09
CA VAL A 87 2.61 -1.37 20.11
C VAL A 87 1.14 -1.06 20.00
N THR A 88 0.67 -0.13 20.82
CA THR A 88 -0.66 0.48 20.70
C THR A 88 -0.50 1.94 20.35
N ILE A 89 -1.13 2.38 19.27
CA ILE A 89 -1.21 3.78 18.86
C ILE A 89 -2.62 4.30 19.12
N ALA A 90 -2.74 5.45 19.78
CA ALA A 90 -3.97 6.18 19.95
C ALA A 90 -4.04 7.35 18.96
N ILE A 91 -5.22 7.59 18.39
CA ILE A 91 -5.49 8.72 17.51
C ILE A 91 -6.38 9.74 18.22
N TYR A 92 -6.02 11.01 18.09
CA TYR A 92 -6.74 12.14 18.66
C TYR A 92 -7.13 13.14 17.57
N ASN A 93 -8.23 13.85 17.78
CA ASN A 93 -8.57 15.03 16.97
C ASN A 93 -7.82 16.28 17.46
N SER A 94 -8.04 17.41 16.77
CA SER A 94 -7.46 18.71 17.13
C SER A 94 -7.86 19.24 18.51
N ASN A 95 -8.97 18.76 19.07
CA ASN A 95 -9.46 19.15 20.39
C ASN A 95 -8.84 18.31 21.52
N GLY A 96 -8.00 17.32 21.17
CA GLY A 96 -7.40 16.40 22.14
C GLY A 96 -8.31 15.23 22.54
N GLU A 97 -9.46 15.05 21.88
CA GLU A 97 -10.35 13.93 22.13
C GLU A 97 -9.80 12.68 21.45
N LYS A 98 -9.77 11.56 22.19
CA LYS A 98 -9.32 10.27 21.65
C LYS A 98 -10.42 9.67 20.78
N LEU A 99 -10.10 9.44 19.51
CA LEU A 99 -11.04 8.86 18.54
C LEU A 99 -10.95 7.33 18.48
N GLY A 100 -9.76 6.76 18.75
CA GLY A 100 -9.58 5.31 18.68
C GLY A 100 -8.14 4.88 18.92
N GLU A 101 -7.93 3.56 18.95
CA GLU A 101 -6.64 2.91 19.13
C GLU A 101 -6.45 1.79 18.10
N GLY A 102 -5.23 1.63 17.59
CA GLY A 102 -4.82 0.49 16.78
C GLY A 102 -3.65 -0.22 17.42
N MET A 103 -3.58 -1.53 17.21
CA MET A 103 -2.54 -2.39 17.78
C MET A 103 -1.73 -3.01 16.64
N GLY A 104 -0.43 -3.17 16.88
CA GLY A 104 0.48 -3.83 15.96
C GLY A 104 1.55 -4.58 16.73
N SER A 105 1.90 -5.75 16.25
CA SER A 105 2.99 -6.54 16.83
C SER A 105 3.94 -6.99 15.75
N ALA A 106 5.19 -7.25 16.12
CA ALA A 106 6.15 -7.93 15.26
C ALA A 106 7.16 -8.71 16.10
N ASN A 107 7.69 -9.81 15.56
CA ASN A 107 8.70 -10.61 16.27
C ASN A 107 9.74 -11.24 15.33
N SER A 108 10.91 -11.59 15.88
CA SER A 108 12.03 -12.16 15.14
C SER A 108 11.77 -13.57 14.57
N ARG A 109 10.69 -14.23 14.98
CA ARG A 109 10.29 -15.55 14.46
C ARG A 109 9.35 -15.48 13.25
N GLU A 110 8.94 -14.28 12.81
CA GLU A 110 8.24 -14.15 11.52
C GLU A 110 9.12 -14.62 10.36
N THR A 111 8.54 -15.30 9.37
CA THR A 111 9.29 -15.96 8.28
C THR A 111 10.30 -15.05 7.58
N LYS A 112 9.96 -13.77 7.37
CA LYS A 112 10.82 -12.77 6.73
C LYS A 112 12.06 -12.37 7.54
N PHE A 113 12.04 -12.61 8.84
CA PHE A 113 13.13 -12.31 9.77
C PHE A 113 13.86 -13.58 10.22
N ALA A 114 13.10 -14.64 10.50
CA ALA A 114 13.59 -15.92 10.97
C ALA A 114 14.40 -16.69 9.92
N TYR A 115 14.17 -16.42 8.64
CA TYR A 115 14.82 -17.09 7.54
C TYR A 115 15.39 -16.12 6.52
N ARG A 116 16.43 -16.57 5.85
CA ARG A 116 17.06 -15.87 4.73
C ARG A 116 17.32 -16.84 3.59
N TRP A 117 17.40 -16.28 2.39
CA TRP A 117 17.70 -17.03 1.18
C TRP A 117 19.17 -16.84 0.82
N VAL A 118 19.92 -17.94 0.73
CA VAL A 118 21.35 -17.91 0.41
C VAL A 118 21.66 -18.79 -0.79
N SER A 119 22.69 -18.42 -1.55
CA SER A 119 23.22 -19.29 -2.59
C SER A 119 23.90 -20.51 -2.00
N GLU A 120 24.07 -21.54 -2.83
CA GLU A 120 24.57 -22.84 -2.39
C GLU A 120 25.91 -22.78 -1.63
N LYS A 121 26.81 -21.88 -2.04
CA LYS A 121 28.12 -21.65 -1.42
C LYS A 121 28.05 -21.15 0.02
N ASN A 122 26.94 -20.54 0.40
CA ASN A 122 26.73 -19.91 1.70
C ASN A 122 25.86 -20.76 2.64
N VAL A 123 25.47 -21.97 2.22
CA VAL A 123 24.76 -22.92 3.09
C VAL A 123 25.76 -23.51 4.09
N PRO A 124 25.54 -23.37 5.40
CA PRO A 124 26.40 -23.97 6.42
C PRO A 124 26.54 -25.48 6.26
N ALA A 125 27.75 -26.01 6.47
CA ALA A 125 28.07 -27.43 6.27
C ALA A 125 27.26 -28.39 7.15
N ASN A 126 26.72 -27.92 8.26
CA ASN A 126 25.89 -28.69 9.18
C ASN A 126 24.42 -28.81 8.74
N LEU A 127 23.99 -28.17 7.66
CA LEU A 127 22.63 -28.26 7.13
C LEU A 127 22.56 -29.18 5.92
N ASP A 128 21.58 -30.09 5.91
CA ASP A 128 21.33 -30.96 4.75
C ASP A 128 20.54 -30.22 3.66
N LYS A 129 21.22 -29.93 2.55
CA LYS A 129 20.65 -29.26 1.36
C LYS A 129 19.47 -30.00 0.73
N LYS A 130 19.28 -31.29 1.01
CA LYS A 130 18.17 -32.09 0.44
C LYS A 130 16.82 -31.75 1.05
N ILE A 131 16.81 -31.28 2.30
CA ILE A 131 15.58 -31.00 3.06
C ILE A 131 15.22 -29.50 3.09
N LEU A 132 16.14 -28.63 2.66
CA LEU A 132 15.92 -27.18 2.66
C LEU A 132 14.99 -26.76 1.52
N GLU A 133 14.09 -25.82 1.81
CA GLU A 133 13.27 -25.14 0.81
C GLU A 133 14.16 -24.40 -0.20
N LYS A 134 13.82 -24.48 -1.49
CA LYS A 134 14.60 -23.90 -2.58
C LYS A 134 13.74 -23.00 -3.44
N ARG A 135 14.35 -21.94 -3.98
CA ARG A 135 13.76 -21.11 -5.03
C ARG A 135 14.80 -20.77 -6.09
N VAL A 136 14.33 -20.47 -7.30
CA VAL A 136 15.20 -19.96 -8.37
C VAL A 136 14.99 -18.45 -8.47
N ASN A 137 16.07 -17.70 -8.44
CA ASN A 137 16.05 -16.25 -8.66
C ASN A 137 17.11 -15.88 -9.69
N LYS A 138 16.69 -15.30 -10.83
CA LYS A 138 17.60 -14.92 -11.94
C LYS A 138 18.56 -16.05 -12.37
N GLY A 139 18.09 -17.30 -12.39
CA GLY A 139 18.88 -18.48 -12.76
C GLY A 139 19.76 -19.05 -11.64
N GLU A 140 19.85 -18.41 -10.48
CA GLU A 140 20.55 -18.93 -9.31
C GLU A 140 19.60 -19.69 -8.38
N VAL A 141 20.02 -20.88 -7.92
CA VAL A 141 19.29 -21.64 -6.90
C VAL A 141 19.64 -21.11 -5.52
N LEU A 142 18.63 -20.66 -4.79
CA LEU A 142 18.73 -20.18 -3.42
C LEU A 142 18.08 -21.18 -2.46
N TYR A 143 18.68 -21.32 -1.29
CA TYR A 143 18.27 -22.18 -0.20
C TYR A 143 17.78 -21.32 0.96
N LYS A 144 16.63 -21.68 1.53
CA LYS A 144 16.11 -21.04 2.73
C LYS A 144 16.78 -21.63 3.95
N ILE A 145 17.46 -20.81 4.73
CA ILE A 145 18.12 -21.23 5.97
C ILE A 145 17.69 -20.31 7.13
N PRO A 146 17.77 -20.79 8.38
CA PRO A 146 17.56 -19.93 9.54
C PRO A 146 18.56 -18.77 9.55
N SER A 147 18.09 -17.59 9.95
CA SER A 147 18.95 -16.44 10.24
C SER A 147 19.83 -16.75 11.45
N SER A 148 21.10 -16.33 11.39
CA SER A 148 22.02 -16.50 12.51
C SER A 148 21.65 -15.60 13.69
N PRO A 149 22.09 -15.93 14.93
CA PRO A 149 21.87 -15.07 16.08
C PRO A 149 22.29 -13.61 15.86
N SER A 150 23.48 -13.37 15.28
CA SER A 150 23.97 -12.02 15.00
C SER A 150 23.10 -11.25 14.01
N GLU A 151 22.54 -11.92 12.99
CA GLU A 151 21.57 -11.32 12.07
C GLU A 151 20.29 -10.94 12.82
N ILE A 152 19.78 -11.79 13.71
CA ILE A 152 18.59 -11.49 14.53
C ILE A 152 18.81 -10.27 15.43
N PHE A 153 19.98 -10.15 16.08
CA PHE A 153 20.32 -8.95 16.85
C PHE A 153 20.32 -7.68 15.98
N SER A 154 20.84 -7.77 14.75
CA SER A 154 20.96 -6.62 13.86
C SER A 154 19.62 -6.04 13.40
N ILE A 155 18.54 -6.83 13.48
CA ILE A 155 17.20 -6.43 13.00
C ILE A 155 16.23 -6.08 14.14
N ALA A 156 16.65 -6.06 15.40
CA ALA A 156 15.76 -5.73 16.54
C ALA A 156 15.00 -4.41 16.34
N ASN A 157 15.70 -3.36 15.89
CA ASN A 157 15.09 -2.06 15.57
C ASN A 157 14.13 -2.15 14.36
N THR A 158 14.44 -2.98 13.36
CA THR A 158 13.55 -3.22 12.22
C THR A 158 12.24 -3.86 12.69
N ILE A 159 12.29 -4.82 13.61
CA ILE A 159 11.11 -5.46 14.20
C ILE A 159 10.29 -4.44 15.01
N MET A 160 10.94 -3.61 15.84
CA MET A 160 10.26 -2.56 16.60
C MET A 160 9.53 -1.56 15.67
N LYS A 161 10.22 -1.08 14.61
CA LYS A 161 9.62 -0.19 13.61
C LYS A 161 8.49 -0.85 12.85
N MET A 162 8.57 -2.17 12.62
CA MET A 162 7.50 -2.94 11.99
C MET A 162 6.24 -2.97 12.86
N ALA A 163 6.39 -3.23 14.16
CA ALA A 163 5.27 -3.21 15.10
C ALA A 163 4.61 -1.82 15.18
N GLN A 164 5.42 -0.75 15.22
CA GLN A 164 4.91 0.63 15.19
C GLN A 164 4.16 0.94 13.89
N LYS A 165 4.69 0.51 12.74
CA LYS A 165 4.04 0.69 11.45
C LYS A 165 2.66 0.03 11.41
N ARG A 166 2.59 -1.26 11.77
CA ARG A 166 1.33 -2.02 11.83
C ARG A 166 0.32 -1.37 12.78
N ALA A 167 0.78 -0.90 13.94
CA ALA A 167 -0.08 -0.22 14.91
C ALA A 167 -0.64 1.10 14.36
N LEU A 168 0.18 1.86 13.62
CA LEU A 168 -0.22 3.13 13.02
C LEU A 168 -1.27 2.90 11.94
N VAL A 169 -1.00 1.98 11.01
CA VAL A 169 -1.91 1.70 9.90
C VAL A 169 -3.24 1.15 10.45
N SER A 170 -3.19 0.20 11.40
CA SER A 170 -4.37 -0.30 12.11
C SER A 170 -5.20 0.83 12.71
N ALA A 171 -4.57 1.76 13.45
CA ALA A 171 -5.26 2.86 14.13
C ALA A 171 -5.90 3.83 13.12
N VAL A 172 -5.17 4.16 12.04
CA VAL A 172 -5.65 5.05 10.98
C VAL A 172 -6.81 4.43 10.22
N LEU A 173 -6.71 3.17 9.81
CA LEU A 173 -7.79 2.46 9.10
C LEU A 173 -9.07 2.39 9.93
N MET A 174 -8.94 2.18 11.24
CA MET A 174 -10.08 2.14 12.16
C MET A 174 -10.75 3.52 12.31
N VAL A 175 -9.97 4.57 12.54
CA VAL A 175 -10.50 5.91 12.86
C VAL A 175 -11.02 6.65 11.62
N THR A 176 -10.39 6.45 10.46
CA THR A 176 -10.79 7.13 9.22
C THR A 176 -11.84 6.37 8.41
N GLY A 177 -12.13 5.11 8.77
CA GLY A 177 -12.98 4.22 7.96
C GLY A 177 -12.31 3.75 6.66
N ALA A 178 -11.00 3.96 6.52
CA ALA A 178 -10.24 3.62 5.31
C ALA A 178 -10.15 2.10 5.04
N SER A 179 -10.54 1.25 6.00
CA SER A 179 -10.71 -0.20 5.80
C SER A 179 -11.75 -0.58 4.72
N ARG A 180 -12.62 0.38 4.33
CA ARG A 180 -13.49 0.21 3.16
C ARG A 180 -12.67 0.06 1.86
N ILE A 181 -11.58 0.80 1.73
CA ILE A 181 -10.71 0.83 0.55
C ILE A 181 -9.56 -0.16 0.73
N PHE A 182 -8.90 -0.14 1.88
CA PHE A 182 -7.67 -0.90 2.12
C PHE A 182 -7.90 -2.16 2.95
N THR A 183 -7.10 -3.19 2.69
CA THR A 183 -6.95 -4.34 3.58
C THR A 183 -6.01 -4.02 4.75
N GLN A 184 -6.18 -4.74 5.86
CA GLN A 184 -5.42 -4.55 7.10
C GLN A 184 -4.24 -5.54 7.24
N ASP A 185 -4.31 -6.72 6.61
CA ASP A 185 -3.50 -7.87 7.05
C ASP A 185 -2.29 -8.18 6.16
N LEU A 186 -1.92 -7.28 5.25
CA LEU A 186 -1.00 -7.63 4.16
C LEU A 186 0.11 -6.61 3.89
N GLU A 187 0.25 -5.58 4.73
CA GLU A 187 1.18 -4.43 4.55
C GLU A 187 2.63 -4.86 4.38
N ASP A 188 2.96 -6.02 4.93
CA ASP A 188 4.29 -6.60 4.90
C ASP A 188 4.59 -7.43 3.67
N TYR A 189 3.57 -7.97 3.00
CA TYR A 189 3.76 -8.75 1.78
C TYR A 189 4.09 -7.83 0.61
N ALA A 190 3.41 -6.68 0.49
CA ALA A 190 3.75 -5.63 -0.48
C ALA A 190 5.20 -5.18 -0.32
N GLU A 191 5.63 -4.91 0.92
CA GLU A 191 6.98 -4.46 1.16
C GLU A 191 8.04 -5.58 1.04
N ASN A 192 7.73 -6.86 1.25
CA ASN A 192 8.74 -7.92 1.07
C ASN A 192 9.19 -8.10 -0.39
N GLU A 193 8.39 -7.64 -1.37
CA GLU A 193 8.86 -7.52 -2.75
C GLU A 193 9.81 -6.32 -2.95
N ILE A 194 9.71 -5.31 -2.08
CA ILE A 194 10.47 -4.05 -2.11
C ILE A 194 11.74 -4.10 -1.23
N ILE A 195 11.70 -4.80 -0.08
CA ILE A 195 12.79 -4.92 0.91
C ILE A 195 13.69 -6.11 0.51
N GLN A 196 14.40 -5.97 -0.60
CA GLN A 196 15.78 -6.46 -0.61
C GLN A 196 16.64 -5.41 0.10
N PRO A 197 17.66 -5.78 0.90
CA PRO A 197 18.55 -4.81 1.52
C PRO A 197 19.11 -3.84 0.46
N PRO A 198 19.40 -2.58 0.83
CA PRO A 198 19.67 -1.52 -0.13
C PRO A 198 20.84 -1.94 -1.01
N LYS A 199 20.54 -2.15 -2.30
CA LYS A 199 21.59 -2.29 -3.30
C LYS A 199 22.28 -0.95 -3.40
N THR A 200 23.57 -0.97 -3.08
CA THR A 200 24.52 0.07 -3.41
C THR A 200 24.33 0.42 -4.89
N ASN A 201 23.97 1.68 -5.16
CA ASN A 201 23.90 2.36 -6.45
C ASN A 201 23.92 1.47 -7.71
N GLU A 202 22.75 1.02 -8.18
CA GLU A 202 22.55 0.61 -9.58
C GLU A 202 21.22 1.19 -10.09
N PRO A 203 21.19 1.68 -11.34
CA PRO A 203 20.10 2.50 -11.88
C PRO A 203 18.81 1.70 -12.04
N GLU A 204 17.67 2.37 -11.81
CA GLU A 204 16.32 1.85 -12.03
C GLU A 204 16.18 1.15 -13.39
N ILE A 205 15.74 -0.10 -13.37
CA ILE A 205 15.34 -0.82 -14.58
C ILE A 205 13.99 -0.25 -15.02
N LYS A 206 14.00 0.70 -15.96
CA LYS A 206 12.80 1.19 -16.65
C LYS A 206 12.10 0.03 -17.36
N ASN A 207 10.88 -0.27 -16.94
CA ASN A 207 10.02 -1.26 -17.57
C ASN A 207 9.32 -0.59 -18.77
N ASN A 208 9.92 -0.70 -19.97
CA ASN A 208 9.53 0.04 -21.18
C ASN A 208 8.07 -0.16 -21.67
N LYS A 209 7.27 -1.04 -21.07
CA LYS A 209 5.86 -1.23 -21.45
C LYS A 209 4.91 -0.16 -20.88
N ASN A 210 5.34 0.58 -19.86
CA ASN A 210 4.47 1.50 -19.10
C ASN A 210 4.69 2.99 -19.39
N GLU A 211 5.72 3.35 -20.18
CA GLU A 211 6.10 4.76 -20.41
C GLU A 211 4.97 5.58 -21.06
N ALA A 212 4.17 4.98 -21.93
CA ALA A 212 3.02 5.65 -22.54
C ALA A 212 1.93 5.96 -21.50
N PHE A 213 1.62 5.03 -20.61
CA PHE A 213 0.60 5.24 -19.57
C PHE A 213 1.07 6.17 -18.46
N GLU A 214 2.37 6.20 -18.14
CA GLU A 214 2.95 7.23 -17.26
C GLU A 214 2.82 8.64 -17.87
N LYS A 215 3.04 8.77 -19.18
CA LYS A 215 2.80 10.04 -19.89
C LYS A 215 1.32 10.39 -19.94
N ALA A 216 0.45 9.39 -20.09
CA ALA A 216 -0.99 9.57 -20.11
C ALA A 216 -1.51 10.11 -18.78
N ASP A 217 -1.05 9.53 -17.66
CA ASP A 217 -1.40 9.95 -16.31
C ASP A 217 -1.17 11.45 -16.13
N LYS A 218 0.04 11.92 -16.48
CA LYS A 218 0.38 13.34 -16.43
C LYS A 218 -0.49 14.19 -17.35
N ILE A 219 -0.67 13.78 -18.61
CA ILE A 219 -1.48 14.52 -19.59
C ILE A 219 -2.92 14.69 -19.08
N ILE A 220 -3.51 13.64 -18.52
CA ILE A 220 -4.92 13.65 -18.08
C ILE A 220 -5.06 14.50 -16.83
N SER A 221 -4.16 14.36 -15.85
CA SER A 221 -4.14 15.21 -14.66
C SER A 221 -4.02 16.69 -15.03
N ASP A 222 -3.02 17.05 -15.84
CA ASP A 222 -2.82 18.44 -16.28
C ASP A 222 -4.04 18.96 -17.06
N PHE A 223 -4.67 18.10 -17.86
CA PHE A 223 -5.84 18.46 -18.66
C PHE A 223 -7.08 18.69 -17.81
N ILE A 224 -7.32 17.85 -16.79
CA ILE A 224 -8.40 18.02 -15.82
C ILE A 224 -8.27 19.37 -15.11
N ASP A 225 -7.05 19.71 -14.66
CA ASP A 225 -6.77 20.95 -13.95
C ASP A 225 -6.95 22.19 -14.86
N VAL A 226 -6.42 22.14 -16.09
CA VAL A 226 -6.51 23.26 -17.05
C VAL A 226 -7.95 23.55 -17.47
N HIS A 227 -8.79 22.52 -17.54
CA HIS A 227 -10.18 22.62 -17.99
C HIS A 227 -11.21 22.61 -16.85
N ASP A 228 -10.78 22.59 -15.58
CA ASP A 228 -11.63 22.51 -14.37
C ASP A 228 -12.69 21.39 -14.46
N LEU A 229 -12.26 20.21 -14.89
CA LEU A 229 -13.15 19.07 -15.13
C LEU A 229 -13.44 18.31 -13.83
N LYS A 230 -14.71 17.96 -13.61
CA LYS A 230 -15.13 17.12 -12.48
C LYS A 230 -15.29 15.66 -12.90
N ILE A 231 -14.19 15.07 -13.37
CA ILE A 231 -14.12 13.71 -13.90
C ILE A 231 -13.03 12.91 -13.20
N GLY A 232 -13.22 11.60 -13.06
CA GLY A 232 -12.20 10.65 -12.65
C GLY A 232 -11.61 9.89 -13.84
N TYR A 233 -10.45 9.28 -13.61
CA TYR A 233 -9.88 8.28 -14.50
C TYR A 233 -9.14 7.20 -13.70
N THR A 234 -8.95 6.02 -14.30
CA THR A 234 -8.18 4.92 -13.72
C THR A 234 -7.25 4.31 -14.77
N ILE A 235 -6.06 3.88 -14.35
CA ILE A 235 -5.11 3.15 -15.19
C ILE A 235 -4.92 1.75 -14.61
N ASN A 236 -5.19 0.72 -15.40
CA ASN A 236 -4.85 -0.66 -15.09
C ASN A 236 -3.45 -0.96 -15.64
N TRP A 237 -2.49 -1.22 -14.77
CA TRP A 237 -1.09 -1.48 -15.14
C TRP A 237 -0.80 -2.94 -15.51
N GLU A 238 -1.67 -3.89 -15.11
CA GLU A 238 -1.54 -5.31 -15.46
C GLU A 238 -2.05 -5.58 -16.88
N VAL A 239 -3.14 -4.93 -17.24
CA VAL A 239 -3.70 -4.88 -18.60
C VAL A 239 -3.71 -3.41 -19.00
N PRO A 240 -2.69 -2.91 -19.73
CA PRO A 240 -2.49 -1.50 -20.00
C PRO A 240 -3.73 -0.85 -20.65
N GLU A 241 -4.58 -0.31 -19.79
CA GLU A 241 -5.91 0.19 -20.11
C GLU A 241 -6.21 1.39 -19.21
N LEU A 242 -6.76 2.42 -19.83
CA LEU A 242 -7.15 3.66 -19.19
C LEU A 242 -8.66 3.81 -19.32
N LYS A 243 -9.35 4.10 -18.22
CA LYS A 243 -10.78 4.44 -18.20
C LYS A 243 -10.93 5.89 -17.75
N ILE A 244 -11.70 6.70 -18.48
CA ILE A 244 -11.97 8.10 -18.15
C ILE A 244 -13.48 8.31 -18.15
N ASP A 245 -14.01 8.95 -17.12
CA ASP A 245 -15.43 9.32 -17.06
C ASP A 245 -15.88 10.11 -18.30
N TYR A 246 -17.16 10.03 -18.62
CA TYR A 246 -17.74 10.74 -19.76
C TYR A 246 -17.54 12.27 -19.68
N ILE A 247 -16.94 12.84 -20.73
CA ILE A 247 -16.81 14.28 -20.93
C ILE A 247 -17.89 14.74 -21.92
N ASN A 248 -18.81 15.57 -21.46
CA ASN A 248 -19.95 16.02 -22.27
C ASN A 248 -19.56 17.06 -23.34
N ASP A 249 -18.48 17.80 -23.13
CA ASP A 249 -17.98 18.78 -24.10
C ASP A 249 -17.16 18.09 -25.19
N THR A 250 -17.72 18.03 -26.40
CA THR A 250 -17.11 17.38 -27.56
C THR A 250 -15.80 18.02 -28.01
N LYS A 251 -15.61 19.31 -27.80
CA LYS A 251 -14.38 20.02 -28.17
C LYS A 251 -13.27 19.69 -27.18
N ILE A 252 -13.57 19.76 -25.89
CA ILE A 252 -12.65 19.40 -24.80
C ILE A 252 -12.27 17.93 -24.90
N PHE A 253 -13.24 17.04 -25.11
CA PHE A 253 -12.97 15.62 -25.32
C PHE A 253 -12.05 15.38 -26.52
N GLY A 254 -12.30 16.06 -27.65
CA GLY A 254 -11.45 15.96 -28.84
C GLY A 254 -10.01 16.46 -28.63
N ASP A 255 -9.80 17.46 -27.77
CA ASP A 255 -8.46 17.92 -27.38
C ASP A 255 -7.71 16.88 -26.54
N LEU A 256 -8.39 16.28 -25.55
CA LEU A 256 -7.83 15.18 -24.75
C LEU A 256 -7.48 13.97 -25.63
N GLU A 257 -8.39 13.59 -26.52
CA GLU A 257 -8.19 12.50 -27.48
C GLU A 257 -6.96 12.73 -28.37
N ARG A 258 -6.74 13.95 -28.85
CA ARG A 258 -5.54 14.29 -29.62
C ARG A 258 -4.26 14.15 -28.80
N ASN A 259 -4.28 14.56 -27.54
CA ASN A 259 -3.11 14.48 -26.67
C ASN A 259 -2.73 13.03 -26.35
N LEU A 260 -3.71 12.17 -26.07
CA LEU A 260 -3.48 10.73 -25.82
C LEU A 260 -3.04 9.98 -27.08
N ASN A 261 -3.62 10.30 -28.25
CA ASN A 261 -3.20 9.70 -29.51
C ASN A 261 -1.73 9.98 -29.86
N ARG A 262 -1.20 11.17 -29.50
CA ARG A 262 0.21 11.54 -29.73
C ARG A 262 1.22 10.65 -29.00
N ILE A 263 0.81 10.07 -27.87
CA ILE A 263 1.64 9.16 -27.07
C ILE A 263 1.29 7.69 -27.32
N GLY A 264 0.48 7.39 -28.34
CA GLY A 264 0.16 6.02 -28.76
C GLY A 264 -0.99 5.37 -28.00
N ILE A 265 -1.83 6.14 -27.31
CA ILE A 265 -3.03 5.64 -26.61
C ILE A 265 -4.28 6.06 -27.38
N GLU A 266 -5.10 5.08 -27.77
CA GLU A 266 -6.30 5.28 -28.56
C GLU A 266 -7.55 4.80 -27.83
N LYS A 267 -8.68 5.46 -28.10
CA LYS A 267 -9.98 5.07 -27.57
C LYS A 267 -10.46 3.81 -28.30
N VAL A 268 -10.77 2.77 -27.53
CA VAL A 268 -11.23 1.48 -28.06
C VAL A 268 -12.71 1.23 -27.81
N GLY A 269 -13.34 1.98 -26.92
CA GLY A 269 -14.76 1.79 -26.62
C GLY A 269 -15.30 2.69 -25.51
N ILE A 270 -16.54 2.41 -25.12
CA ILE A 270 -17.22 3.01 -23.97
C ILE A 270 -17.88 1.88 -23.20
N GLU A 271 -17.71 1.84 -21.88
CA GLU A 271 -18.31 0.86 -20.99
C GLU A 271 -18.78 1.59 -19.71
N ASN A 272 -20.02 1.35 -19.28
CA ASN A 272 -20.58 1.92 -18.04
C ASN A 272 -20.47 3.46 -17.89
N GLY A 273 -20.46 4.21 -19.00
CA GLY A 273 -20.31 5.67 -18.96
C GLY A 273 -18.86 6.15 -18.89
N GLU A 274 -17.88 5.25 -19.00
CA GLU A 274 -16.46 5.58 -19.09
C GLU A 274 -15.95 5.29 -20.51
N SER A 275 -15.07 6.15 -21.02
CA SER A 275 -14.31 5.89 -22.24
C SER A 275 -13.10 4.99 -21.93
N ILE A 276 -12.91 3.93 -22.72
CA ILE A 276 -11.82 2.96 -22.57
C ILE A 276 -10.75 3.24 -23.61
N TRP A 277 -9.49 3.26 -23.16
CA TRP A 277 -8.32 3.59 -23.95
C TRP A 277 -7.22 2.54 -23.77
N ARG A 278 -6.54 2.17 -24.86
CA ARG A 278 -5.45 1.19 -24.85
C ARG A 278 -4.32 1.63 -25.76
N LEU A 279 -3.17 0.94 -25.68
CA LEU A 279 -2.11 1.14 -26.67
C LEU A 279 -2.64 0.82 -28.06
N LYS A 280 -2.30 1.71 -28.99
CA LYS A 280 -2.53 1.49 -30.41
C LYS A 280 -1.83 0.21 -30.82
N ASN A 281 -2.56 -0.76 -31.37
CA ASN A 281 -2.00 -2.04 -31.78
C ASN A 281 -0.85 -1.82 -32.78
N GLY A 282 0.39 -1.96 -32.32
CA GLY A 282 1.62 -1.93 -33.12
C GLY A 282 2.56 -0.75 -32.86
N ARG A 283 3.31 -0.79 -31.76
CA ARG A 283 4.77 -0.57 -31.69
C ARG A 283 5.31 -0.92 -30.31
#